data_AF-W6L5Q5-F1
#
_entry.id   AF-W6L5Q5-F1
#
_cell.length_a   1.000
_cell.length_b   1.000
_cell.length_c   1.000
_cell.angle_alpha   90.00
_cell.angle_beta   90.00
_cell.angle_gamma   90.00
#
_symmetry.space_group_name_H-M   'P 1'
#
loop_
_entity.id
_entity.type
_entity.pdbx_description
1 polymer ?
#
loop_
_entity_poly.entity_id
_entity_poly.type
_entity_poly.pdbx_seq_one_letter_code
_entity_poly.pdbx_strand_id
1 'polypeptide(L)'
;MFRFTLQSRLLHVGGSSAGWAPRSVKHAQRHSKQALQLSRQRFHLQKENARIRQSVNYDYVEQRRMQGKSREALSTAAHGLIHSVSKGRNHDASQHFYSPQDRADDMATARHLLLLGEAKRREMKRGRTQRLETFRSLKHR
;
A
#
# COMPACT_ATOMS: atom_id res chain seq x y z
N MET A 1 -14.24 25.08 -37.82
CA MET A 1 -13.39 24.29 -38.74
C MET A 1 -12.61 25.25 -39.62
N PHE A 2 -11.28 25.30 -39.50
CA PHE A 2 -10.45 26.14 -40.38
C PHE A 2 -9.34 25.28 -40.97
N ARG A 3 -9.37 25.14 -42.30
CA ARG A 3 -8.34 24.55 -43.14
C ARG A 3 -7.24 25.58 -43.34
N PHE A 4 -5.99 25.22 -43.06
CA PHE A 4 -4.83 25.95 -43.57
C PHE A 4 -4.13 25.08 -44.62
N THR A 5 -4.11 25.63 -45.82
CA THR A 5 -3.47 25.16 -47.04
C THR A 5 -1.95 25.11 -46.87
N LEU A 6 -1.35 23.95 -47.11
CA LEU A 6 0.08 23.80 -47.35
C LEU A 6 0.38 24.39 -48.74
N GLN A 7 1.04 25.54 -48.78
CA GLN A 7 1.74 26.00 -49.97
C GLN A 7 3.19 25.51 -49.92
N SER A 8 3.51 24.69 -50.90
CA SER A 8 4.84 24.23 -51.24
C SER A 8 5.73 25.40 -51.67
N ARG A 9 6.95 25.50 -51.14
CA ARG A 9 8.07 26.06 -51.91
C ARG A 9 9.24 25.09 -51.91
N LEU A 10 9.58 24.68 -53.12
CA LEU A 10 10.71 23.88 -53.52
C LEU A 10 12.02 24.68 -53.41
N LEU A 11 13.08 23.94 -53.06
CA LEU A 11 14.47 24.07 -53.51
C LEU A 11 15.25 25.37 -53.20
N HIS A 12 16.23 25.25 -52.31
CA HIS A 12 17.56 25.82 -52.56
C HIS A 12 18.66 24.88 -52.08
N VAL A 13 19.48 24.44 -53.03
CA VAL A 13 20.80 23.82 -52.82
C VAL A 13 21.72 24.91 -52.27
N GLY A 14 22.39 24.64 -51.17
CA GLY A 14 23.43 25.52 -50.62
C GLY A 14 24.14 24.82 -49.49
N GLY A 15 25.38 24.40 -49.73
CA GLY A 15 26.24 23.83 -48.70
C GLY A 15 26.30 24.78 -47.50
N SER A 16 25.93 24.28 -46.33
CA SER A 16 26.24 24.95 -45.08
C SER A 16 27.27 24.09 -44.38
N SER A 17 28.48 24.63 -44.25
CA SER A 17 29.24 24.43 -43.02
C SER A 17 28.22 24.50 -41.88
N ALA A 18 28.02 23.42 -41.13
CA ALA A 18 27.16 23.42 -39.97
C ALA A 18 27.86 24.31 -38.92
N GLY A 19 27.75 25.62 -39.13
CA GLY A 19 28.29 26.64 -38.27
C GLY A 19 27.68 26.43 -36.91
N TRP A 20 28.51 26.51 -35.89
CA TRP A 20 28.07 26.45 -34.51
C TRP A 20 27.02 27.55 -34.29
N ALA A 21 25.75 27.16 -34.25
CA ALA A 21 24.65 28.07 -33.95
C ALA A 21 24.41 28.04 -32.43
N PRO A 22 24.32 29.21 -31.76
CA PRO A 22 24.03 29.24 -30.33
C PRO A 22 22.71 28.52 -30.05
N ARG A 23 22.73 27.62 -29.05
CA ARG A 23 21.54 26.86 -28.65
C ARG A 23 20.43 27.82 -28.23
N SER A 24 19.17 27.47 -28.52
CA SER A 24 18.04 28.31 -28.15
C SER A 24 18.02 28.61 -26.64
N VAL A 25 17.52 29.80 -26.27
CA VAL A 25 17.46 30.27 -24.88
C VAL A 25 16.84 29.22 -23.93
N LYS A 26 15.84 28.45 -24.41
CA LYS A 26 15.21 27.35 -23.67
C LYS A 26 16.19 26.21 -23.33
N HIS A 27 17.11 25.87 -24.23
CA HIS A 27 18.12 24.84 -23.98
C HIS A 27 19.24 25.35 -23.07
N ALA A 28 19.63 26.62 -23.21
CA ALA A 28 20.62 27.25 -22.32
C ALA A 28 20.13 27.27 -20.85
N GLN A 29 18.85 27.58 -20.62
CA GLN A 29 18.24 27.57 -19.28
C GLN A 29 18.27 26.18 -18.61
N ARG A 30 18.11 25.09 -19.37
CA ARG A 30 18.15 23.71 -18.83
C ARG A 30 19.53 23.32 -18.28
N HIS A 31 20.59 23.91 -18.81
CA HIS A 31 21.97 23.68 -18.37
C HIS A 31 22.53 24.84 -17.53
N SER A 32 21.66 25.76 -17.11
CA SER A 32 22.05 26.85 -16.22
C SER A 32 22.45 26.33 -14.83
N LYS A 33 23.29 27.11 -14.14
CA LYS A 33 23.65 26.86 -12.74
C LYS A 33 22.42 26.71 -11.83
N GLN A 34 21.38 27.51 -12.09
CA GLN A 34 20.11 27.44 -11.37
C GLN A 34 19.38 26.11 -11.59
N ALA A 35 19.31 25.65 -12.84
CA ALA A 35 18.71 24.34 -13.15
C ALA A 35 19.46 23.19 -12.47
N LEU A 36 20.79 23.25 -12.41
CA LEU A 36 21.61 22.28 -11.69
C LEU A 36 21.30 22.29 -10.18
N GLN A 37 21.19 23.47 -9.57
CA GLN A 37 20.90 23.60 -8.14
C GLN A 37 19.50 23.07 -7.79
N LEU A 38 18.49 23.39 -8.61
CA LEU A 38 17.14 22.84 -8.48
C LEU A 38 17.12 21.31 -8.64
N SER A 39 17.90 20.78 -9.58
CA SER A 39 18.03 19.33 -9.77
C SER A 39 18.60 18.64 -8.52
N ARG A 40 19.67 19.20 -7.95
CA ARG A 40 20.26 18.70 -6.69
C ARG A 40 19.26 18.72 -5.54
N GLN A 41 18.52 19.82 -5.36
CA GLN A 41 17.48 19.93 -4.34
C GLN A 41 16.39 18.86 -4.52
N ARG A 42 15.89 18.68 -5.75
CA ARG A 42 14.90 17.64 -6.06
C ARG A 42 15.43 16.24 -5.77
N PHE A 43 16.69 15.96 -6.08
CA PHE A 43 17.31 14.68 -5.77
C PHE A 43 17.33 14.40 -4.27
N HIS A 44 17.75 15.37 -3.44
CA HIS A 44 17.74 15.21 -1.99
C HIS A 44 16.33 14.98 -1.44
N LEU A 45 15.35 15.76 -1.89
CA LEU A 45 13.95 15.57 -1.51
C LEU A 45 13.41 14.21 -1.94
N GLN A 46 13.77 13.72 -3.14
CA GLN A 46 13.35 12.40 -3.62
C GLN A 46 13.97 11.29 -2.77
N LYS A 47 15.26 11.40 -2.43
CA LYS A 47 15.97 10.46 -1.57
C LYS A 47 15.34 10.37 -0.17
N GLU A 48 15.01 11.52 0.41
CA GLU A 48 14.33 11.60 1.71
C GLU A 48 12.92 11.00 1.66
N ASN A 49 12.12 11.38 0.66
CA ASN A 49 10.79 10.80 0.46
C ASN A 49 10.84 9.28 0.26
N ALA A 50 11.86 8.76 -0.44
CA ALA A 50 12.06 7.33 -0.61
C ALA A 50 12.35 6.64 0.73
N ARG A 51 13.21 7.24 1.57
CA ARG A 51 13.51 6.75 2.93
C ARG A 51 12.25 6.69 3.80
N ILE A 52 11.44 7.75 3.81
CA ILE A 52 10.18 7.79 4.58
C ILE A 52 9.19 6.74 4.06
N ARG A 53 9.07 6.57 2.74
CA ARG A 53 8.23 5.51 2.17
C ARG A 53 8.69 4.13 2.61
N GLN A 54 10.00 3.89 2.63
CA GLN A 54 10.55 2.60 3.00
C GLN A 54 10.23 2.26 4.46
N SER A 55 10.42 3.20 5.39
CA SER A 55 10.10 2.97 6.82
C SER A 55 8.61 2.73 7.03
N VAL A 56 7.75 3.60 6.49
CA VAL A 56 6.29 3.46 6.61
C VAL A 56 5.79 2.14 6.01
N ASN A 57 6.41 1.68 4.92
CA ASN A 57 6.04 0.41 4.31
C ASN A 57 6.44 -0.78 5.16
N TYR A 58 7.63 -0.75 5.75
CA TYR A 58 8.12 -1.79 6.64
C TYR A 58 7.17 -1.97 7.83
N ASP A 59 6.86 -0.87 8.52
CA ASP A 59 5.95 -0.87 9.67
C ASP A 59 4.55 -1.37 9.30
N TYR A 60 4.01 -0.89 8.17
CA TYR A 60 2.70 -1.32 7.68
C TYR A 60 2.65 -2.81 7.33
N VAL A 61 3.70 -3.35 6.71
CA VAL A 61 3.76 -4.77 6.34
C VAL A 61 3.83 -5.64 7.59
N GLU A 62 4.65 -5.29 8.57
CA GLU A 62 4.76 -6.00 9.85
C GLU A 62 3.44 -5.97 10.62
N GLN A 63 2.81 -4.80 10.76
CA GLN A 63 1.49 -4.67 11.39
C GLN A 63 0.44 -5.53 10.69
N ARG A 64 0.39 -5.50 9.35
CA ARG A 64 -0.55 -6.30 8.56
C ARG A 64 -0.31 -7.80 8.75
N ARG A 65 0.95 -8.23 8.84
CA ARG A 65 1.33 -9.63 9.09
C ARG A 65 0.84 -10.09 10.47
N MET A 66 1.10 -9.30 11.50
CA MET A 66 0.68 -9.60 12.87
C MET A 66 -0.85 -9.66 13.00
N GLN A 67 -1.55 -8.67 12.43
CA GLN A 67 -3.02 -8.67 12.39
C GLN A 67 -3.58 -9.86 11.60
N GLY A 68 -2.93 -10.24 10.49
CA GLY A 68 -3.30 -11.41 9.69
C GLY A 68 -3.22 -12.71 10.49
N LYS A 69 -2.08 -12.96 11.16
CA LYS A 69 -1.89 -14.12 12.04
C LYS A 69 -2.90 -14.16 13.19
N SER A 70 -3.13 -13.03 13.84
CA SER A 70 -4.12 -12.93 14.92
C SER A 70 -5.53 -13.28 14.43
N ARG A 71 -5.94 -12.76 13.27
CA ARG A 71 -7.24 -13.07 12.68
C ARG A 71 -7.37 -14.55 12.32
N GLU A 72 -6.32 -15.15 11.77
CA GLU A 72 -6.30 -16.57 11.45
C GLU A 72 -6.46 -17.43 12.71
N ALA A 73 -5.72 -17.10 13.78
CA ALA A 73 -5.86 -17.78 15.07
C ALA A 73 -7.29 -17.70 15.63
N LEU A 74 -7.93 -16.53 15.58
CA LEU A 74 -9.32 -16.36 15.99
C LEU A 74 -10.28 -17.22 15.16
N SER A 75 -10.08 -17.26 13.84
CA SER A 75 -10.91 -18.07 12.94
C SER A 75 -10.74 -19.57 13.19
N THR A 76 -9.50 -20.03 13.38
CA THR A 76 -9.19 -21.42 13.67
C THR A 76 -9.76 -21.86 15.00
N ALA A 77 -9.63 -21.02 16.04
CA ALA A 77 -10.22 -21.29 17.35
C ALA A 77 -11.76 -21.36 17.29
N ALA A 78 -12.40 -20.41 16.60
CA ALA A 78 -13.85 -20.41 16.42
C ALA A 78 -14.34 -21.67 15.69
N HIS A 79 -13.69 -22.05 14.59
CA HIS A 79 -14.03 -23.27 13.86
C HIS A 79 -13.75 -24.53 14.68
N GLY A 80 -12.69 -24.54 15.49
CA GLY A 80 -12.39 -25.64 16.41
C GLY A 80 -13.51 -25.86 17.41
N LEU A 81 -14.04 -24.79 18.02
CA LEU A 81 -15.19 -24.86 18.93
C LEU A 81 -16.45 -25.38 18.22
N ILE A 82 -16.81 -24.81 17.06
CA ILE A 82 -17.97 -25.25 16.27
C ILE A 82 -17.86 -26.73 15.90
N HIS A 83 -16.67 -27.18 15.49
CA HIS A 83 -16.42 -28.55 15.10
C HIS A 83 -16.43 -29.51 16.29
N SER A 84 -15.96 -29.08 17.46
CA SER A 84 -16.03 -29.87 18.70
C SER A 84 -17.47 -30.07 19.18
N VAL A 85 -18.33 -29.06 19.00
CA VAL A 85 -19.77 -29.14 19.28
C VAL A 85 -20.46 -30.09 18.29
N SER A 86 -20.13 -30.00 16.99
CA SER A 86 -20.80 -30.78 15.94
C SER A 86 -20.43 -32.27 15.95
N LYS A 87 -19.17 -32.61 16.26
CA LYS A 87 -18.72 -34.01 16.34
C LYS A 87 -19.07 -34.70 17.66
N GLY A 88 -19.55 -33.94 18.65
CA GLY A 88 -19.74 -34.43 20.01
C GLY A 88 -18.39 -34.71 20.68
N ARG A 89 -18.10 -33.98 21.75
CA ARG A 89 -16.87 -34.11 22.55
C ARG A 89 -16.87 -35.40 23.42
N ASN A 90 -17.47 -36.48 22.90
CA ASN A 90 -17.70 -37.76 23.59
C ASN A 90 -16.65 -38.83 23.24
N HIS A 91 -15.56 -38.47 22.56
CA HIS A 91 -14.55 -39.45 22.15
C HIS A 91 -13.52 -39.79 23.25
N ASP A 92 -13.43 -38.98 24.31
CA ASP A 92 -12.55 -39.26 25.44
C ASP A 92 -13.33 -39.82 26.63
N ALA A 93 -12.93 -41.00 27.07
CA ALA A 93 -13.53 -41.83 28.11
C ALA A 93 -13.44 -41.26 29.54
N SER A 94 -13.33 -39.94 29.72
CA SER A 94 -13.35 -39.29 31.03
C SER A 94 -14.69 -38.59 31.25
N GLN A 95 -15.34 -38.92 32.37
CA GLN A 95 -16.76 -38.71 32.66
C GLN A 95 -17.17 -37.26 32.96
N HIS A 96 -16.94 -36.34 32.02
CA HIS A 96 -17.61 -35.04 32.05
C HIS A 96 -18.71 -35.04 31.00
N PHE A 97 -19.97 -35.14 31.45
CA PHE A 97 -21.13 -35.00 30.59
C PHE A 97 -21.11 -33.61 29.95
N TYR A 98 -20.78 -33.55 28.66
CA TYR A 98 -20.81 -32.32 27.89
C TYR A 98 -22.26 -31.88 27.67
N SER A 99 -22.69 -30.93 28.49
CA SER A 99 -24.07 -30.48 28.65
C SER A 99 -24.54 -29.67 27.43
N PRO A 100 -25.86 -29.63 27.15
CA PRO A 100 -26.42 -28.64 26.23
C PRO A 100 -26.00 -27.19 26.55
N GLN A 101 -25.77 -26.87 27.83
CA GLN A 101 -25.28 -25.56 28.25
C GLN A 101 -23.83 -25.32 27.78
N ASP A 102 -22.95 -26.30 27.98
CA ASP A 102 -21.54 -26.21 27.52
C ASP A 102 -21.45 -26.02 26.00
N ARG A 103 -22.35 -26.68 25.25
CA ARG A 103 -22.48 -26.48 23.79
C ARG A 103 -22.91 -25.07 23.45
N ALA A 104 -23.86 -24.51 24.20
CA ALA A 104 -24.34 -23.15 23.97
C ALA A 104 -23.22 -22.13 24.26
N ASP A 105 -22.44 -22.35 25.31
CA ASP A 105 -21.33 -21.49 25.71
C ASP A 105 -20.16 -21.56 24.71
N ASP A 106 -19.81 -22.76 24.22
CA ASP A 106 -18.80 -22.93 23.17
C ASP A 106 -19.24 -22.26 21.85
N MET A 107 -20.52 -22.38 21.49
CA MET A 107 -21.07 -21.70 20.31
C MET A 107 -21.15 -20.17 20.48
N ALA A 108 -21.47 -19.67 21.68
CA ALA A 108 -21.43 -18.25 21.99
C ALA A 108 -19.99 -17.70 21.88
N THR A 109 -19.02 -18.44 22.42
CA THR A 109 -17.59 -18.12 22.33
C THR A 109 -17.12 -18.12 20.88
N ALA A 110 -17.50 -19.12 20.08
CA ALA A 110 -17.16 -19.18 18.66
C ALA A 110 -17.71 -17.95 17.89
N ARG A 111 -18.96 -17.56 18.13
CA ARG A 111 -19.55 -16.35 17.53
C ARG A 111 -18.78 -15.09 17.93
N HIS A 112 -18.40 -14.97 19.20
CA HIS A 112 -17.61 -13.83 19.68
C HIS A 112 -16.25 -13.74 18.99
N LEU A 113 -15.54 -14.87 18.86
CA LEU A 113 -14.25 -14.94 18.16
C LEU A 113 -14.37 -14.53 16.68
N LEU A 114 -15.45 -14.95 15.99
CA LEU A 114 -15.72 -14.53 14.62
C LEU A 114 -15.98 -13.02 14.52
N LEU A 115 -16.72 -12.44 15.47
CA LEU A 115 -16.94 -10.98 15.55
C LEU A 115 -15.63 -10.22 15.73
N LEU A 116 -14.75 -10.69 16.62
CA LEU A 116 -13.41 -10.11 16.79
C LEU A 116 -12.57 -10.23 15.50
N GLY A 117 -12.66 -11.37 14.81
CA GLY A 117 -12.00 -11.57 13.51
C GLY A 117 -12.49 -10.59 12.43
N GLU A 118 -13.79 -10.29 12.39
CA GLU A 118 -14.36 -9.29 11.48
C GLU A 118 -13.99 -7.85 11.88
N ALA A 119 -13.93 -7.54 13.17
CA ALA A 119 -13.42 -6.25 13.64
C ALA A 119 -11.96 -6.04 13.19
N LYS A 120 -11.10 -7.06 13.34
CA LYS A 120 -9.72 -7.03 12.84
C LYS A 120 -9.64 -6.88 11.32
N ARG A 121 -10.51 -7.55 10.56
CA ARG A 121 -10.61 -7.37 9.10
C ARG A 121 -10.93 -5.92 8.72
N ARG A 122 -11.84 -5.26 9.44
CA ARG A 122 -12.18 -3.84 9.22
C ARG A 122 -11.02 -2.93 9.56
N GLU A 123 -10.30 -3.20 10.64
CA GLU A 123 -9.08 -2.49 11.03
C GLU A 123 -7.99 -2.60 9.94
N MET A 124 -7.71 -3.81 9.46
CA MET A 124 -6.76 -4.05 8.35
C MET A 124 -7.13 -3.30 7.07
N LYS A 125 -8.42 -3.14 6.75
CA LYS A 125 -8.88 -2.35 5.61
C LYS A 125 -8.56 -0.86 5.78
N ARG A 126 -8.72 -0.33 7.01
CA ARG A 126 -8.37 1.06 7.37
C ARG A 126 -6.86 1.28 7.42
N GLY A 127 -6.04 0.25 7.62
CA GLY A 127 -4.58 0.38 7.63
C GLY A 127 -3.98 1.06 6.39
N ARG A 128 -4.64 0.98 5.22
CA ARG A 128 -4.20 1.68 4.00
C ARG A 128 -4.29 3.21 4.12
N THR A 129 -5.36 3.74 4.71
CA THR A 129 -5.51 5.19 4.91
C THR A 129 -4.55 5.67 5.98
N GLN A 130 -4.40 4.91 7.08
CA GLN A 130 -3.43 5.18 8.13
C GLN A 130 -1.98 5.23 7.60
N ARG A 131 -1.58 4.28 6.73
CA ARG A 131 -0.26 4.31 6.08
C ARG A 131 0.00 5.62 5.33
N LEU A 132 -1.02 6.12 4.62
CA LEU A 132 -0.90 7.38 3.87
C LEU A 132 -0.83 8.59 4.81
N GLU A 133 -1.60 8.58 5.89
CA GLU A 133 -1.56 9.62 6.92
C GLU A 133 -0.20 9.66 7.63
N THR A 134 0.37 8.51 7.99
CA THR A 134 1.72 8.40 8.57
C THR A 134 2.79 8.90 7.60
N PHE A 135 2.68 8.56 6.31
CA PHE A 135 3.60 9.09 5.30
C PHE A 135 3.52 10.63 5.21
N ARG A 136 2.30 11.19 5.21
CA ARG A 136 2.10 12.64 5.17
C ARG A 136 2.65 13.33 6.42
N SER A 137 2.38 12.80 7.61
CA SER A 137 2.85 13.41 8.86
C SER A 137 4.37 13.40 8.97
N LEU A 138 5.03 12.32 8.54
CA LEU A 138 6.50 12.23 8.55
C LEU A 138 7.16 13.10 7.49
N LYS A 139 6.49 13.38 6.38
CA LYS A 139 7.00 14.29 5.34
C LYS A 139 6.97 15.77 5.78
N HIS A 140 6.11 16.12 6.74
CA HIS A 140 5.93 17.49 7.22
C HIS A 140 6.65 17.77 8.55
N ARG A 141 7.39 16.79 9.09
CA ARG A 141 8.29 16.95 10.23
C ARG A 141 9.68 17.29 9.73
#